data_AF-A0A0N4XDA2-F1
#
_entry.id   AF-A0A0N4XDA2-F1
#
_cell.length_a   1.000
_cell.length_b   1.000
_cell.length_c   1.000
_cell.angle_alpha   90.00
_cell.angle_beta   90.00
_cell.angle_gamma   90.00
#
_symmetry.space_group_name_H-M   'P 1'
#
loop_
_entity.id
_entity.type
_entity.pdbx_description
1 polymer ?
#
loop_
_entity_poly.entity_id
_entity_poly.type
_entity_poly.pdbx_seq_one_letter_code
_entity_poly.pdbx_strand_id
1 'polypeptide(L)'
;MFRAWQDSNLQSSDPKSDALSIRPQGHMDYINPGFLYRSMPRLPPETPDRFAAICSDLNKKILPGMTHWQHPRFYAYYPAGRAYPDVLAEVLTSAMAFSAFSWGNPKTSTGGGTILESASDAIFCAVLVSRNWKINQIRAEQKQENVVKYETVYDITKKLVVYCSRDDLENGLIPTHIHVTLGTSSTGADDQLDSIWPVAKKYQLWIHCDASYSGNAWLDAKYRTNATALPHVHSINVNLHKFLLFSGMSCLVWTRKSEDYKEAFKSQVVEMCGYFESLVATHPLLKIFSRNLSIFTFYYQVHDIDLIRVSICYERTNAAMIDASWTLLKSLVDEFTRRKTDPYLLHTSMAAPQRPVPKPFRPHSVEYLAISPLPRDTGKPQPNAPVPAPAAVPAPAPAPAPAPAPAPAP
;
A
#
# COMPACT_ATOMS: atom_id res chain seq x y z
N MET A 1 -1.40 -26.17 -17.49
CA MET A 1 -2.76 -26.76 -17.57
C MET A 1 -3.83 -25.68 -17.78
N PHE A 2 -4.07 -24.77 -16.82
CA PHE A 2 -5.13 -23.75 -16.96
C PHE A 2 -4.89 -22.74 -18.10
N ARG A 3 -3.64 -22.31 -18.33
CA ARG A 3 -3.35 -21.37 -19.43
C ARG A 3 -3.25 -22.02 -20.80
N ALA A 4 -2.73 -23.24 -20.90
CA ALA A 4 -2.86 -24.05 -22.11
C ALA A 4 -4.33 -24.35 -22.46
N TRP A 5 -5.17 -24.51 -21.43
CA TRP A 5 -6.63 -24.55 -21.58
C TRP A 5 -7.20 -23.19 -22.01
N GLN A 6 -6.76 -22.06 -21.45
CA GLN A 6 -7.17 -20.72 -21.91
C GLN A 6 -6.77 -20.48 -23.37
N ASP A 7 -5.51 -20.72 -23.75
CA ASP A 7 -5.00 -20.46 -25.09
C ASP A 7 -5.69 -21.36 -26.15
N SER A 8 -6.04 -22.59 -25.79
CA SER A 8 -6.80 -23.51 -26.68
C SER A 8 -8.30 -23.20 -26.75
N ASN A 9 -8.90 -22.52 -25.77
CA ASN A 9 -10.34 -22.24 -25.70
C ASN A 9 -10.74 -20.76 -25.90
N LEU A 10 -9.78 -19.82 -25.91
CA LEU A 10 -9.99 -18.37 -26.10
C LEU A 10 -9.56 -17.86 -27.50
N GLN A 11 -8.95 -18.72 -28.33
CA GLN A 11 -8.46 -18.38 -29.68
C GLN A 11 -9.32 -19.00 -30.79
N SER A 12 -10.60 -19.26 -30.53
CA SER A 12 -11.53 -19.70 -31.58
C SER A 12 -11.86 -18.53 -32.52
N SER A 13 -11.66 -18.72 -33.82
CA SER A 13 -12.03 -17.78 -34.87
C SER A 13 -13.53 -17.81 -35.23
N ASP A 14 -14.29 -18.72 -34.64
CA ASP A 14 -15.73 -18.86 -34.86
C ASP A 14 -16.53 -18.24 -33.69
N PRO A 15 -17.31 -17.17 -33.93
CA PRO A 15 -18.10 -16.47 -32.91
C PRO A 15 -19.08 -17.35 -32.14
N LYS A 16 -19.47 -18.52 -32.68
CA LYS A 16 -20.41 -19.46 -32.07
C LYS A 16 -19.73 -20.61 -31.30
N SER A 17 -18.49 -20.95 -31.64
CA SER A 17 -17.71 -22.00 -30.96
C SER A 17 -16.67 -21.43 -29.99
N ASP A 18 -16.73 -20.13 -29.70
CA ASP A 18 -16.00 -19.55 -28.58
C ASP A 18 -16.59 -20.13 -27.28
N ALA A 19 -16.04 -21.27 -26.87
CA ALA A 19 -16.51 -22.12 -25.79
C ALA A 19 -16.49 -21.44 -24.41
N LEU A 20 -16.01 -20.19 -24.36
CA LEU A 20 -16.10 -19.30 -23.22
C LEU A 20 -16.58 -17.94 -23.72
N SER A 21 -17.88 -17.70 -23.60
CA SER A 21 -18.36 -16.32 -23.64
C SER A 21 -17.70 -15.57 -22.48
N ILE A 22 -17.53 -14.25 -22.60
CA ILE A 22 -17.06 -13.40 -21.49
C ILE A 22 -17.85 -13.64 -20.19
N ARG A 23 -19.11 -14.07 -20.36
CA ARG A 23 -20.07 -14.38 -19.29
C ARG A 23 -20.04 -15.88 -18.94
N PRO A 24 -20.40 -16.24 -17.69
CA PRO A 24 -20.66 -17.61 -17.28
C PRO A 24 -21.45 -18.41 -18.34
N GLN A 25 -20.91 -19.53 -18.82
CA GLN A 25 -21.63 -20.43 -19.72
C GLN A 25 -22.16 -21.63 -18.93
N GLY A 26 -23.47 -21.86 -19.04
CA GLY A 26 -24.19 -22.96 -18.41
C GLY A 26 -25.69 -22.68 -18.36
N HIS A 27 -26.49 -23.70 -18.05
CA HIS A 27 -27.92 -23.61 -17.74
C HIS A 27 -28.20 -22.35 -16.87
N MET A 28 -29.35 -21.69 -17.04
CA MET A 28 -29.73 -20.45 -16.31
C MET A 28 -29.43 -20.47 -14.80
N ASP A 29 -29.34 -21.67 -14.22
CA ASP A 29 -28.97 -21.92 -12.83
C ASP A 29 -27.58 -21.41 -12.41
N TYR A 30 -26.57 -21.37 -13.30
CA TYR A 30 -25.19 -20.92 -12.99
C TYR A 30 -25.02 -19.40 -12.96
N ILE A 31 -25.98 -18.66 -13.50
CA ILE A 31 -25.94 -17.19 -13.60
C ILE A 31 -26.62 -16.55 -12.38
N ASN A 32 -27.43 -17.31 -11.66
CA ASN A 32 -28.19 -16.81 -10.51
C ASN A 32 -27.34 -16.78 -9.23
N PRO A 33 -27.37 -15.68 -8.46
CA PRO A 33 -26.79 -15.63 -7.12
C PRO A 33 -27.17 -16.86 -6.28
N GLY A 34 -26.16 -17.45 -5.64
CA GLY A 34 -26.32 -18.65 -4.80
C GLY A 34 -26.24 -20.00 -5.54
N PHE A 35 -25.97 -20.05 -6.85
CA PHE A 35 -25.79 -21.33 -7.56
C PHE A 35 -24.70 -22.20 -6.93
N LEU A 36 -23.55 -21.61 -6.60
CA LEU A 36 -22.42 -22.33 -6.03
C LEU A 36 -22.81 -22.94 -4.68
N TYR A 37 -23.51 -22.18 -3.85
CA TYR A 37 -24.07 -22.65 -2.57
C TYR A 37 -25.01 -23.85 -2.74
N ARG A 38 -25.83 -23.89 -3.80
CA ARG A 38 -26.72 -25.03 -4.09
C ARG A 38 -25.97 -26.26 -4.64
N SER A 39 -24.82 -26.04 -5.29
CA SER A 39 -24.03 -27.10 -5.93
C SER A 39 -22.97 -27.75 -5.03
N MET A 40 -22.71 -27.17 -3.84
CA MET A 40 -21.66 -27.60 -2.92
C MET A 40 -22.25 -28.36 -1.71
N PRO A 41 -21.49 -29.30 -1.13
CA PRO A 41 -21.85 -29.91 0.16
C PRO A 41 -22.10 -28.85 1.24
N ARG A 42 -23.01 -29.14 2.18
CA ARG A 42 -23.36 -28.22 3.27
C ARG A 42 -22.32 -28.18 4.39
N LEU A 43 -21.53 -29.23 4.50
CA LEU A 43 -20.53 -29.41 5.54
C LEU A 43 -19.18 -29.73 4.88
N PRO A 44 -18.06 -29.30 5.48
CA PRO A 44 -16.75 -29.74 5.06
C PRO A 44 -16.63 -31.27 5.22
N PRO A 45 -15.85 -31.95 4.38
CA PRO A 45 -15.73 -33.40 4.45
C PRO A 45 -14.96 -33.82 5.72
N GLU A 46 -15.43 -34.86 6.39
CA GLU A 46 -14.73 -35.43 7.57
C GLU A 46 -13.42 -36.15 7.20
N THR A 47 -13.31 -36.58 5.93
CA THR A 47 -12.11 -37.24 5.40
C THR A 47 -11.60 -36.50 4.16
N PRO A 48 -10.27 -36.47 3.91
CA PRO A 48 -9.73 -35.74 2.76
C PRO A 48 -10.22 -36.30 1.43
N ASP A 49 -10.68 -35.40 0.55
CA ASP A 49 -10.98 -35.76 -0.82
C ASP A 49 -9.71 -36.01 -1.63
N ARG A 50 -9.81 -36.87 -2.65
CA ARG A 50 -8.73 -37.05 -3.62
C ARG A 50 -8.55 -35.78 -4.43
N PHE A 51 -7.30 -35.40 -4.69
CA PHE A 51 -6.97 -34.23 -5.52
C PHE A 51 -7.68 -34.21 -6.89
N ALA A 52 -7.83 -35.38 -7.53
CA ALA A 52 -8.56 -35.51 -8.79
C ALA A 52 -10.05 -35.11 -8.69
N ALA A 53 -10.69 -35.39 -7.54
CA ALA A 53 -12.07 -34.97 -7.29
C ALA A 53 -12.15 -33.44 -7.15
N ILE A 54 -11.20 -32.83 -6.45
CA ILE A 54 -11.08 -31.36 -6.32
C ILE A 54 -10.90 -30.70 -7.69
N CYS A 55 -10.04 -31.26 -8.55
CA CYS A 55 -9.88 -30.76 -9.93
C CYS A 55 -11.16 -30.91 -10.77
N SER A 56 -11.90 -32.01 -10.59
CA SER A 56 -13.21 -32.19 -11.24
C SER A 56 -14.20 -31.13 -10.78
N ASP A 57 -14.24 -30.80 -9.49
CA ASP A 57 -15.12 -29.78 -8.94
C ASP A 57 -14.76 -28.36 -9.43
N LEU A 58 -13.47 -28.04 -9.53
CA LEU A 58 -13.01 -26.81 -10.17
C LEU A 58 -13.62 -26.66 -11.57
N ASN A 59 -13.49 -27.70 -12.40
CA ASN A 59 -13.95 -27.67 -13.79
C ASN A 59 -15.49 -27.63 -13.91
N LYS A 60 -16.22 -28.36 -13.06
CA LYS A 60 -17.68 -28.54 -13.18
C LYS A 60 -18.51 -27.52 -12.41
N LYS A 61 -17.95 -26.94 -11.33
CA LYS A 61 -18.70 -26.07 -10.40
C LYS A 61 -18.19 -24.64 -10.38
N ILE A 62 -16.88 -24.42 -10.55
CA ILE A 62 -16.28 -23.08 -10.45
C ILE A 62 -16.16 -22.42 -11.81
N LEU A 63 -15.47 -23.06 -12.77
CA LEU A 63 -15.20 -22.48 -14.09
C LEU A 63 -16.46 -22.01 -14.84
N PRO A 64 -17.60 -22.75 -14.81
CA PRO A 64 -18.81 -22.31 -15.49
C PRO A 64 -19.38 -20.99 -14.98
N GLY A 65 -19.17 -20.67 -13.69
CA GLY A 65 -19.64 -19.44 -13.04
C GLY A 65 -18.62 -18.30 -13.06
N MET A 66 -17.45 -18.50 -13.66
CA MET A 66 -16.36 -17.54 -13.61
C MET A 66 -16.46 -16.51 -14.75
N THR A 67 -16.19 -15.24 -14.44
CA THR A 67 -16.01 -14.22 -15.48
C THR A 67 -14.57 -14.26 -15.99
N HIS A 68 -14.38 -14.35 -17.30
CA HIS A 68 -13.06 -14.53 -17.91
C HIS A 68 -12.36 -13.19 -18.20
N TRP A 69 -11.70 -12.62 -17.17
CA TRP A 69 -11.00 -11.32 -17.26
C TRP A 69 -9.87 -11.25 -18.30
N GLN A 70 -9.25 -12.38 -18.65
CA GLN A 70 -8.19 -12.46 -19.67
C GLN A 70 -8.72 -12.72 -21.08
N HIS A 71 -10.04 -12.83 -21.26
CA HIS A 71 -10.62 -13.05 -22.59
C HIS A 71 -10.33 -11.83 -23.48
N PRO A 72 -9.87 -11.97 -24.74
CA PRO A 72 -9.49 -10.83 -25.60
C PRO A 72 -10.59 -9.78 -25.83
N ARG A 73 -11.85 -10.20 -25.67
CA ARG A 73 -13.06 -9.36 -25.76
C ARG A 73 -13.57 -8.82 -24.40
N PHE A 74 -12.86 -9.02 -23.30
CA PHE A 74 -13.19 -8.43 -22.00
C PHE A 74 -12.68 -6.98 -21.93
N TYR A 75 -13.60 -6.01 -22.03
CA TYR A 75 -13.30 -4.57 -22.00
C TYR A 75 -13.93 -3.85 -20.81
N ALA A 76 -14.29 -4.58 -19.75
CA ALA A 76 -14.87 -4.00 -18.55
C ALA A 76 -13.78 -3.53 -17.57
N TYR A 77 -14.07 -2.46 -16.83
CA TYR A 77 -13.20 -1.90 -15.79
C TYR A 77 -11.80 -1.52 -16.31
N TYR A 78 -10.78 -1.66 -15.47
CA TYR A 78 -9.38 -1.59 -15.87
C TYR A 78 -8.82 -2.98 -16.16
N PRO A 79 -7.80 -3.08 -17.05
CA PRO A 79 -7.13 -4.35 -17.30
C PRO A 79 -6.55 -4.89 -16.00
N ALA A 80 -6.64 -6.21 -15.83
CA ALA A 80 -6.03 -6.95 -14.74
C ALA A 80 -5.19 -8.10 -15.33
N GLY A 81 -4.23 -7.76 -16.18
CA GLY A 81 -3.46 -8.72 -16.97
C GLY A 81 -2.57 -9.63 -16.13
N ARG A 82 -2.26 -10.83 -16.64
CA ARG A 82 -1.42 -11.82 -15.95
C ARG A 82 -0.28 -12.28 -16.86
N ALA A 83 0.98 -12.15 -16.43
CA ALA A 83 2.13 -12.65 -17.18
C ALA A 83 2.62 -14.02 -16.67
N TYR A 84 3.27 -14.82 -17.52
CA TYR A 84 3.85 -16.11 -17.11
C TYR A 84 4.92 -16.00 -16.00
N PRO A 85 5.86 -15.04 -16.05
CA PRO A 85 6.86 -14.88 -14.98
C PRO A 85 6.23 -14.62 -13.61
N ASP A 86 5.10 -13.92 -13.61
CA ASP A 86 4.38 -13.50 -12.43
C ASP A 86 3.59 -14.68 -11.79
N VAL A 87 2.99 -15.56 -12.59
CA VAL A 87 2.44 -16.84 -12.09
C VAL A 87 3.54 -17.70 -11.45
N LEU A 88 4.75 -17.74 -12.01
CA LEU A 88 5.87 -18.47 -11.41
C LEU A 88 6.31 -17.84 -10.10
N ALA A 89 6.33 -16.50 -10.01
CA ALA A 89 6.65 -15.78 -8.78
C ALA A 89 5.65 -16.08 -7.66
N GLU A 90 4.35 -16.19 -7.96
CA GLU A 90 3.31 -16.61 -7.01
C GLU A 90 3.54 -18.03 -6.48
N VAL A 91 3.89 -18.98 -7.37
CA VAL A 91 4.22 -20.35 -6.95
C VAL A 91 5.44 -20.37 -6.03
N LEU A 92 6.48 -19.61 -6.35
CA LEU A 92 7.68 -19.50 -5.53
C LEU A 92 7.38 -18.85 -4.17
N THR A 93 6.62 -17.75 -4.17
CA THR A 93 6.26 -17.02 -2.95
C THR A 93 5.40 -17.89 -2.02
N SER A 94 4.42 -18.59 -2.59
CA SER A 94 3.60 -19.57 -1.86
C SER A 94 4.42 -20.71 -1.29
N ALA A 95 5.41 -21.22 -2.05
CA ALA A 95 6.30 -22.29 -1.59
C ALA A 95 7.26 -21.84 -0.49
N MET A 96 7.71 -20.57 -0.51
CA MET A 96 8.60 -20.02 0.52
C MET A 96 7.87 -19.76 1.84
N ALA A 97 6.55 -19.49 1.80
CA ALA A 97 5.68 -19.34 2.97
C ALA A 97 6.23 -18.41 4.08
N PHE A 98 7.00 -17.38 3.72
CA PHE A 98 7.52 -16.41 4.68
C PHE A 98 6.51 -15.31 4.95
N SER A 99 6.55 -14.72 6.15
CA SER A 99 5.77 -13.54 6.50
C SER A 99 6.70 -12.39 6.87
N ALA A 100 6.69 -11.33 6.07
CA ALA A 100 7.57 -10.17 6.26
C ALA A 100 6.91 -9.08 7.12
N PHE A 101 6.80 -9.34 8.43
CA PHE A 101 6.22 -8.36 9.38
C PHE A 101 7.22 -7.30 9.86
N SER A 102 8.53 -7.55 9.74
CA SER A 102 9.58 -6.59 10.07
C SER A 102 10.38 -6.21 8.82
N TRP A 103 10.54 -4.91 8.63
CA TRP A 103 11.34 -4.34 7.54
C TRP A 103 12.12 -3.13 8.04
N GLY A 104 13.43 -3.14 7.84
CA GLY A 104 14.31 -2.03 8.21
C GLY A 104 14.53 -1.08 7.03
N ASN A 105 14.23 0.21 7.20
CA ASN A 105 14.68 1.22 6.24
C ASN A 105 16.15 1.60 6.50
N PRO A 106 16.97 1.80 5.46
CA PRO A 106 18.31 2.36 5.63
C PRO A 106 18.22 3.70 6.37
N LYS A 107 19.07 3.90 7.39
CA LYS A 107 19.08 5.12 8.21
C LYS A 107 19.35 6.41 7.41
N THR A 108 19.83 6.29 6.17
CA THR A 108 20.12 7.40 5.27
C THR A 108 18.97 7.76 4.33
N SER A 109 17.91 6.94 4.25
CA SER A 109 16.79 7.20 3.34
C SER A 109 15.75 8.12 4.00
N THR A 110 15.46 9.25 3.38
CA THR A 110 14.39 10.16 3.80
C THR A 110 13.01 9.64 3.36
N GLY A 111 12.89 9.17 2.13
CA GLY A 111 11.69 8.55 1.57
C GLY A 111 11.71 7.02 1.61
N GLY A 112 10.73 6.41 0.95
CA GLY A 112 10.67 4.96 0.81
C GLY A 112 9.45 4.48 0.04
N GLY A 113 9.52 3.24 -0.42
CA GLY A 113 8.39 2.53 -1.04
C GLY A 113 8.03 1.30 -0.23
N THR A 114 6.75 0.95 -0.20
CA THR A 114 6.24 -0.32 0.33
C THR A 114 5.20 -0.92 -0.63
N ILE A 115 4.93 -2.21 -0.48
CA ILE A 115 3.85 -2.90 -1.19
C ILE A 115 2.67 -3.04 -0.22
N LEU A 116 1.48 -2.66 -0.68
CA LEU A 116 0.20 -2.97 -0.05
C LEU A 116 -0.62 -3.85 -1.00
N GLU A 117 -1.73 -4.40 -0.50
CA GLU A 117 -2.59 -5.27 -1.31
C GLU A 117 -3.33 -4.49 -2.40
N SER A 118 -3.92 -3.34 -2.05
CA SER A 118 -4.71 -2.56 -2.99
C SER A 118 -4.47 -1.06 -2.90
N ALA A 119 -4.93 -0.34 -3.92
CA ALA A 119 -5.00 1.12 -3.91
C ALA A 119 -5.91 1.64 -2.79
N SER A 120 -6.99 0.92 -2.49
CA SER A 120 -7.92 1.31 -1.42
C SER A 120 -7.22 1.31 -0.07
N ASP A 121 -6.37 0.31 0.20
CA ASP A 121 -5.54 0.26 1.42
C ASP A 121 -4.52 1.39 1.41
N ALA A 122 -3.90 1.67 0.27
CA ALA A 122 -2.95 2.77 0.13
C ALA A 122 -3.57 4.14 0.44
N ILE A 123 -4.76 4.39 -0.10
CA ILE A 123 -5.51 5.62 0.11
C ILE A 123 -5.95 5.72 1.58
N PHE A 124 -6.48 4.64 2.15
CA PHE A 124 -6.85 4.59 3.57
C PHE A 124 -5.65 4.91 4.45
N CYS A 125 -4.50 4.27 4.20
CA CYS A 125 -3.26 4.55 4.90
C CYS A 125 -2.83 6.02 4.74
N ALA A 126 -2.90 6.57 3.53
CA ALA A 126 -2.56 7.97 3.28
C ALA A 126 -3.47 8.95 4.04
N VAL A 127 -4.76 8.64 4.18
CA VAL A 127 -5.68 9.43 5.01
C VAL A 127 -5.28 9.38 6.47
N LEU A 128 -4.99 8.19 7.03
CA LEU A 128 -4.53 8.05 8.41
C LEU A 128 -3.21 8.80 8.68
N VAL A 129 -2.27 8.70 7.75
CA VAL A 129 -0.99 9.41 7.82
C VAL A 129 -1.19 10.91 7.77
N SER A 130 -2.00 11.41 6.82
CA SER A 130 -2.29 12.84 6.72
C SER A 130 -2.94 13.40 7.98
N ARG A 131 -3.83 12.63 8.61
CA ARG A 131 -4.46 12.97 9.89
C ARG A 131 -3.42 13.12 10.99
N ASN A 132 -2.57 12.12 11.17
CA ASN A 132 -1.50 12.14 12.18
C ASN A 132 -0.52 13.30 11.94
N TRP A 133 -0.11 13.48 10.69
CA TRP A 133 0.78 14.55 10.24
C TRP A 133 0.23 15.94 10.59
N LYS A 134 -1.06 16.21 10.30
CA LYS A 134 -1.70 17.49 10.62
C LYS A 134 -1.85 17.71 12.12
N ILE A 135 -2.21 16.68 12.89
CA ILE A 135 -2.29 16.76 14.37
C ILE A 135 -0.93 17.15 14.96
N ASN A 136 0.15 16.51 14.50
CA ASN A 136 1.50 16.80 14.96
C ASN A 136 1.92 18.24 14.62
N GLN A 137 1.55 18.73 13.43
CA GLN A 137 1.79 20.11 13.02
C GLN A 137 1.10 21.10 13.97
N ILE A 138 -0.20 20.93 14.24
CA ILE A 138 -0.98 21.83 15.12
C ILE A 138 -0.40 21.83 16.54
N ARG A 139 -0.02 20.67 17.05
CA ARG A 139 0.62 20.56 18.38
C ARG A 139 1.96 21.28 18.44
N ALA A 140 2.77 21.17 17.38
CA ALA A 140 4.03 21.87 17.29
C ALA A 140 3.83 23.39 17.23
N GLU A 141 2.86 23.88 16.46
CA GLU A 141 2.50 25.30 16.35
C GLU A 141 2.02 25.86 17.70
N GLN A 142 1.07 25.20 18.37
CA GLN A 142 0.61 25.57 19.71
C GLN A 142 1.76 25.67 20.73
N LYS A 143 2.70 24.72 20.67
CA LYS A 143 3.88 24.71 21.54
C LYS A 143 4.84 25.86 21.21
N GLN A 144 5.03 26.17 19.93
CA GLN A 144 5.90 27.25 19.48
C GLN A 144 5.32 28.63 19.84
N GLU A 145 4.01 28.79 19.72
CA GLU A 145 3.30 30.05 20.03
C GLU A 145 2.99 30.20 21.52
N ASN A 146 3.18 29.13 22.31
CA ASN A 146 2.80 29.05 23.72
C ASN A 146 1.30 29.36 23.94
N VAL A 147 0.45 28.89 23.02
CA VAL A 147 -1.01 29.06 23.04
C VAL A 147 -1.68 27.69 23.03
N VAL A 148 -2.60 27.46 23.96
CA VAL A 148 -3.44 26.25 23.99
C VAL A 148 -4.76 26.56 23.28
N LYS A 149 -4.83 26.26 21.98
CA LYS A 149 -6.05 26.40 21.17
C LYS A 149 -6.94 25.15 21.22
N TYR A 150 -6.32 23.98 21.31
CA TYR A 150 -6.93 22.67 21.44
C TYR A 150 -6.22 21.90 22.56
N GLU A 151 -6.99 21.43 23.55
CA GLU A 151 -6.44 20.74 24.74
C GLU A 151 -6.02 19.31 24.42
N THR A 152 -6.82 18.59 23.62
CA THR A 152 -6.62 17.17 23.34
C THR A 152 -6.49 16.87 21.84
N VAL A 153 -5.96 15.68 21.50
CA VAL A 153 -6.00 15.16 20.12
C VAL A 153 -7.43 15.07 19.60
N TYR A 154 -8.36 14.75 20.50
CA TYR A 154 -9.76 14.58 20.17
C TYR A 154 -10.39 15.90 19.73
N ASP A 155 -10.03 17.02 20.36
CA ASP A 155 -10.49 18.36 19.99
C ASP A 155 -10.02 18.76 18.59
N ILE A 156 -8.75 18.47 18.28
CA ILE A 156 -8.20 18.66 16.93
C ILE A 156 -8.96 17.79 15.93
N THR A 157 -9.13 16.49 16.24
CA THR A 157 -9.69 15.50 15.32
C THR A 157 -11.13 15.84 14.92
N LYS A 158 -11.94 16.39 15.83
CA LYS A 158 -13.31 16.86 15.52
C LYS A 158 -13.38 17.95 14.46
N LYS A 159 -12.28 18.68 14.26
CA LYS A 159 -12.21 19.80 13.32
C LYS A 159 -11.60 19.41 11.99
N LEU A 160 -10.97 18.24 11.86
CA LEU A 160 -10.29 17.84 10.64
C LEU A 160 -11.29 17.51 9.51
N VAL A 161 -11.03 18.03 8.31
CA VAL A 161 -11.79 17.73 7.10
C VAL A 161 -10.87 17.35 5.94
N VAL A 162 -11.32 16.42 5.10
CA VAL A 162 -10.56 15.88 3.94
C VAL A 162 -10.66 16.79 2.71
N TYR A 163 -11.55 17.79 2.73
CA TYR A 163 -11.69 18.78 1.66
C TYR A 163 -11.56 20.19 2.25
N CYS A 164 -11.19 21.15 1.41
CA CYS A 164 -11.06 22.55 1.80
C CYS A 164 -12.05 23.39 0.97
N SER A 165 -13.20 23.72 1.54
CA SER A 165 -14.04 24.81 1.05
C SER A 165 -13.80 26.09 1.84
N ARG A 166 -14.26 27.23 1.32
CA ARG A 166 -14.25 28.49 2.08
C ARG A 166 -15.14 28.38 3.32
N ASP A 167 -16.31 27.78 3.16
CA ASP A 167 -17.27 27.54 4.23
C ASP A 167 -16.67 26.67 5.35
N ASP A 168 -15.87 25.66 5.02
CA ASP A 168 -15.16 24.85 6.02
C ASP A 168 -14.21 25.70 6.86
N LEU A 169 -13.44 26.58 6.20
CA LEU A 169 -12.53 27.50 6.89
C LEU A 169 -13.29 28.51 7.76
N GLU A 170 -14.39 29.06 7.26
CA GLU A 170 -15.25 30.02 7.97
C GLU A 170 -15.92 29.37 9.20
N ASN A 171 -16.25 28.07 9.11
CA ASN A 171 -16.77 27.27 10.23
C ASN A 171 -15.67 26.77 11.19
N GLY A 172 -14.41 27.18 10.99
CA GLY A 172 -13.27 26.82 11.82
C GLY A 172 -12.86 25.35 11.71
N LEU A 173 -13.20 24.69 10.60
CA LEU A 173 -12.70 23.36 10.25
C LEU A 173 -11.28 23.47 9.67
N ILE A 174 -10.53 22.40 9.81
CA ILE A 174 -9.11 22.34 9.50
C ILE A 174 -8.92 21.34 8.36
N PRO A 175 -8.63 21.80 7.13
CA PRO A 175 -8.39 20.90 6.02
C PRO A 175 -7.05 20.17 6.21
N THR A 176 -7.05 18.87 5.95
CA THR A 176 -5.90 17.99 6.25
C THR A 176 -5.32 17.27 5.05
N HIS A 177 -6.16 16.93 4.07
CA HIS A 177 -5.81 16.04 2.97
C HIS A 177 -6.34 16.61 1.66
N ILE A 178 -5.70 16.25 0.56
CA ILE A 178 -6.24 16.37 -0.79
C ILE A 178 -5.87 15.11 -1.56
N HIS A 179 -6.88 14.52 -2.17
CA HIS A 179 -6.73 13.36 -3.02
C HIS A 179 -6.65 13.83 -4.47
N VAL A 180 -5.63 13.39 -5.18
CA VAL A 180 -5.43 13.68 -6.59
C VAL A 180 -5.49 12.37 -7.34
N THR A 181 -6.42 12.22 -8.28
CA THR A 181 -6.55 11.02 -9.09
C THR A 181 -5.89 11.25 -10.45
N LEU A 182 -4.95 10.39 -10.80
CA LEU A 182 -4.35 10.30 -12.13
C LEU A 182 -4.85 8.99 -12.76
N GLY A 183 -5.69 9.10 -13.79
CA GLY A 183 -6.40 8.00 -14.41
C GLY A 183 -7.70 7.63 -13.67
N THR A 184 -8.69 8.52 -13.68
CA THR A 184 -10.02 8.30 -13.08
C THR A 184 -10.72 7.07 -13.67
N SER A 185 -11.35 6.24 -12.84
CA SER A 185 -11.98 4.98 -13.29
C SER A 185 -13.02 5.10 -14.40
N SER A 186 -13.70 6.25 -14.52
CA SER A 186 -14.76 6.45 -15.52
C SER A 186 -14.21 6.76 -16.91
N THR A 187 -13.33 7.76 -17.02
CA THR A 187 -12.87 8.30 -18.31
C THR A 187 -11.35 8.21 -18.51
N GLY A 188 -10.60 7.73 -17.52
CA GLY A 188 -9.14 7.76 -17.52
C GLY A 188 -8.54 9.17 -17.46
N ALA A 189 -9.30 10.18 -16.99
CA ALA A 189 -8.84 11.55 -16.89
C ALA A 189 -7.81 11.73 -15.76
N ASP A 190 -6.98 12.77 -15.89
CA ASP A 190 -6.01 13.17 -14.87
C ASP A 190 -6.43 14.49 -14.23
N ASP A 191 -6.41 14.52 -12.90
CA ASP A 191 -6.51 15.76 -12.15
C ASP A 191 -5.30 16.66 -12.46
N GLN A 192 -5.54 17.98 -12.50
CA GLN A 192 -4.54 18.98 -12.85
C GLN A 192 -3.62 19.28 -11.65
N LEU A 193 -2.72 18.34 -11.34
CA LEU A 193 -1.84 18.42 -10.17
C LEU A 193 -1.03 19.74 -10.11
N ASP A 194 -0.61 20.29 -11.26
CA ASP A 194 0.06 21.60 -11.37
C ASP A 194 -0.77 22.77 -10.80
N SER A 195 -2.09 22.70 -10.92
CA SER A 195 -3.02 23.70 -10.36
C SER A 195 -3.36 23.41 -8.89
N ILE A 196 -3.31 22.14 -8.48
CA ILE A 196 -3.70 21.69 -7.14
C ILE A 196 -2.60 21.92 -6.11
N TRP A 197 -1.34 21.57 -6.45
CA TRP A 197 -0.26 21.61 -5.46
C TRP A 197 0.02 23.01 -4.88
N PRO A 198 -0.11 24.15 -5.62
CA PRO A 198 0.07 25.48 -5.03
C PRO A 198 -0.99 25.80 -3.98
N VAL A 199 -2.24 25.38 -4.22
CA VAL A 199 -3.35 25.54 -3.28
C VAL A 199 -3.12 24.67 -2.05
N ALA A 200 -2.80 23.40 -2.26
CA ALA A 200 -2.48 22.49 -1.17
C ALA A 200 -1.31 22.99 -0.32
N LYS A 201 -0.27 23.56 -0.94
CA LYS A 201 0.84 24.19 -0.21
C LYS A 201 0.38 25.40 0.61
N LYS A 202 -0.46 26.28 0.05
CA LYS A 202 -1.00 27.47 0.73
C LYS A 202 -1.76 27.11 2.01
N TYR A 203 -2.57 26.06 1.95
CA TYR A 203 -3.38 25.58 3.08
C TYR A 203 -2.71 24.43 3.86
N GLN A 204 -1.45 24.12 3.55
CA GLN A 204 -0.66 23.06 4.17
C GLN A 204 -1.38 21.69 4.20
N LEU A 205 -1.95 21.28 3.07
CA LEU A 205 -2.66 20.01 2.93
C LEU A 205 -1.68 18.88 2.57
N TRP A 206 -1.92 17.70 3.13
CA TRP A 206 -1.28 16.49 2.64
C TRP A 206 -1.80 16.17 1.24
N ILE A 207 -0.89 15.92 0.30
CA ILE A 207 -1.25 15.57 -1.09
C ILE A 207 -0.95 14.10 -1.29
N HIS A 208 -2.00 13.29 -1.50
CA HIS A 208 -1.89 11.91 -1.93
C HIS A 208 -2.29 11.80 -3.40
N CYS A 209 -1.44 11.17 -4.20
CA CYS A 209 -1.66 10.95 -5.62
C CYS A 209 -2.06 9.49 -5.86
N ASP A 210 -3.29 9.25 -6.28
CA ASP A 210 -3.74 7.94 -6.76
C ASP A 210 -3.48 7.81 -8.24
N ALA A 211 -2.37 7.16 -8.58
CA ALA A 211 -2.01 6.79 -9.94
C ALA A 211 -2.17 5.27 -10.15
N SER A 212 -3.18 4.67 -9.50
CA SER A 212 -3.47 3.23 -9.56
C SER A 212 -3.38 2.64 -10.95
N TYR A 213 -4.00 3.31 -11.93
CA TYR A 213 -4.09 2.84 -13.30
C TYR A 213 -3.00 3.47 -14.17
N SER A 214 -3.00 4.80 -14.30
CA SER A 214 -2.15 5.52 -15.25
C SER A 214 -0.67 5.54 -14.85
N GLY A 215 -0.34 5.35 -13.57
CA GLY A 215 1.05 5.39 -13.09
C GLY A 215 1.98 4.37 -13.77
N ASN A 216 1.43 3.24 -14.24
CA ASN A 216 2.22 2.25 -15.00
C ASN A 216 2.62 2.76 -16.39
N ALA A 217 1.82 3.65 -17.01
CA ALA A 217 2.12 4.19 -18.33
C ALA A 217 3.40 5.04 -18.31
N TRP A 218 3.78 5.59 -17.15
CA TRP A 218 4.99 6.39 -16.98
C TRP A 218 6.30 5.60 -17.07
N LEU A 219 6.25 4.28 -17.22
CA LEU A 219 7.43 3.53 -17.65
C LEU A 219 7.92 4.03 -19.02
N ASP A 220 7.00 4.42 -19.90
CA ASP A 220 7.31 5.14 -21.13
C ASP A 220 7.37 6.65 -20.85
N ALA A 221 8.50 7.28 -21.18
CA ALA A 221 8.74 8.69 -20.92
C ALA A 221 7.72 9.61 -21.62
N LYS A 222 7.13 9.19 -22.74
CA LYS A 222 6.17 10.02 -23.49
C LYS A 222 4.87 10.28 -22.73
N TYR A 223 4.52 9.42 -21.76
CA TYR A 223 3.31 9.57 -20.94
C TYR A 223 3.56 10.30 -19.61
N ARG A 224 4.78 10.80 -19.37
CA ARG A 224 5.14 11.54 -18.14
C ARG A 224 4.76 13.03 -18.17
N THR A 225 3.99 13.47 -19.15
CA THR A 225 3.64 14.90 -19.33
C THR A 225 2.92 15.48 -18.13
N ASN A 226 2.16 14.66 -17.40
CA ASN A 226 1.34 15.08 -16.26
C ASN A 226 2.05 14.81 -14.91
N ALA A 227 3.31 14.36 -14.94
CA ALA A 227 4.10 13.97 -13.78
C ALA A 227 5.02 15.08 -13.23
N THR A 228 5.01 16.27 -13.86
CA THR A 228 5.86 17.44 -13.55
C THR A 228 5.75 17.88 -12.09
N ALA A 229 4.55 17.85 -11.52
CA ALA A 229 4.29 18.23 -10.14
C ALA A 229 4.41 17.08 -9.11
N LEU A 230 4.74 15.85 -9.53
CA LEU A 230 4.97 14.73 -8.60
C LEU A 230 6.01 15.02 -7.51
N PRO A 231 7.11 15.77 -7.75
CA PRO A 231 8.02 16.16 -6.68
C PRO A 231 7.36 16.92 -5.53
N HIS A 232 6.15 17.45 -5.72
CA HIS A 232 5.37 18.18 -4.72
C HIS A 232 4.37 17.30 -3.91
N VAL A 233 4.12 16.05 -4.30
CA VAL A 233 3.16 15.17 -3.59
C VAL A 233 3.80 14.43 -2.41
N HIS A 234 3.05 14.21 -1.33
CA HIS A 234 3.57 13.60 -0.11
C HIS A 234 3.66 12.09 -0.24
N SER A 235 2.63 11.48 -0.82
CA SER A 235 2.62 10.07 -1.18
C SER A 235 1.92 9.81 -2.50
N ILE A 236 2.28 8.69 -3.13
CA ILE A 236 1.68 8.22 -4.38
C ILE A 236 1.49 6.71 -4.31
N ASN A 237 0.42 6.21 -4.93
CA ASN A 237 0.24 4.78 -5.16
C ASN A 237 0.11 4.41 -6.65
N VAL A 238 0.57 3.22 -7.01
CA VAL A 238 0.46 2.63 -8.35
C VAL A 238 0.16 1.14 -8.24
N ASN A 239 -0.88 0.66 -8.92
CA ASN A 239 -1.22 -0.77 -8.90
C ASN A 239 -0.49 -1.49 -10.04
N LEU A 240 0.41 -2.39 -9.69
CA LEU A 240 1.06 -3.26 -10.68
C LEU A 240 0.05 -4.25 -11.27
N HIS A 241 -0.95 -4.64 -10.47
CA HIS A 241 -1.98 -5.59 -10.85
C HIS A 241 -3.09 -5.03 -11.73
N LYS A 242 -2.95 -3.78 -12.17
CA LYS A 242 -3.79 -3.20 -13.22
C LYS A 242 -3.06 -3.28 -14.55
N PHE A 243 -2.30 -2.24 -14.86
CA PHE A 243 -1.74 -2.02 -16.19
C PHE A 243 -0.26 -2.45 -16.32
N LEU A 244 0.24 -3.36 -15.46
CA LEU A 244 1.61 -3.88 -15.49
C LEU A 244 1.72 -5.41 -15.44
N LEU A 245 0.63 -6.12 -15.78
CA LEU A 245 0.62 -7.59 -15.93
C LEU A 245 1.04 -8.40 -14.69
N PHE A 246 0.86 -7.82 -13.50
CA PHE A 246 1.19 -8.46 -12.22
C PHE A 246 -0.05 -9.13 -11.59
N SER A 247 0.12 -10.30 -10.96
CA SER A 247 -0.97 -11.18 -10.50
C SER A 247 -1.34 -10.99 -9.05
N GLY A 248 -0.36 -10.78 -8.18
CA GLY A 248 -0.64 -10.50 -6.78
C GLY A 248 -1.44 -9.21 -6.67
N MET A 249 -2.40 -9.16 -5.73
CA MET A 249 -2.96 -7.88 -5.29
C MET A 249 -1.79 -7.06 -4.75
N SER A 250 -1.23 -6.20 -5.59
CA SER A 250 0.01 -5.47 -5.32
C SER A 250 -0.09 -4.03 -5.78
N CYS A 251 -0.02 -3.15 -4.80
CA CYS A 251 -0.05 -1.71 -4.93
C CYS A 251 1.24 -1.16 -4.33
N LEU A 252 2.07 -0.55 -5.17
CA LEU A 252 3.24 0.16 -4.68
C LEU A 252 2.80 1.49 -4.10
N VAL A 253 3.28 1.81 -2.91
CA VAL A 253 3.09 3.10 -2.25
C VAL A 253 4.45 3.71 -2.02
N TRP A 254 4.65 4.93 -2.49
CA TRP A 254 5.82 5.73 -2.17
C TRP A 254 5.46 6.93 -1.32
N THR A 255 6.35 7.26 -0.39
CA THR A 255 6.31 8.48 0.40
C THR A 255 7.64 9.21 0.32
N ARG A 256 7.58 10.54 0.29
CA ARG A 256 8.77 11.40 0.38
C ARG A 256 9.45 11.32 1.74
N LYS A 257 8.68 11.05 2.79
CA LYS A 257 9.14 10.99 4.18
C LYS A 257 8.58 9.73 4.82
N SER A 258 9.44 8.72 4.94
CA SER A 258 9.03 7.44 5.53
C SER A 258 8.64 7.58 7.00
N GLU A 259 9.21 8.57 7.70
CA GLU A 259 8.91 8.81 9.12
C GLU A 259 7.45 9.21 9.35
N ASP A 260 6.84 10.00 8.46
CA ASP A 260 5.42 10.38 8.58
C ASP A 260 4.51 9.14 8.59
N TYR A 261 4.83 8.12 7.77
CA TYR A 261 4.13 6.84 7.77
C TYR A 261 4.42 6.03 9.04
N LYS A 262 5.69 5.91 9.42
CA LYS A 262 6.06 5.14 10.63
C LYS A 262 5.39 5.69 11.87
N GLU A 263 5.39 7.01 12.06
CA GLU A 263 4.76 7.66 13.21
C GLU A 263 3.26 7.40 13.26
N ALA A 264 2.57 7.46 12.11
CA ALA A 264 1.13 7.25 12.04
C ALA A 264 0.69 5.82 12.38
N PHE A 265 1.55 4.82 12.11
CA PHE A 265 1.30 3.40 12.40
C PHE A 265 2.11 2.88 13.58
N LYS A 266 2.75 3.78 14.33
CA LYS A 266 3.54 3.42 15.50
C LYS A 266 2.62 2.88 16.59
N SER A 267 2.68 1.58 16.84
CA SER A 267 2.12 0.98 18.05
C SER A 267 3.23 0.70 19.06
N GLN A 268 2.93 0.83 20.35
CA GLN A 268 3.86 0.48 21.44
C GLN A 268 4.41 -0.95 21.32
N VAL A 269 3.61 -1.86 20.73
CA VAL A 269 4.00 -3.26 20.50
C VAL A 269 5.13 -3.37 19.46
N VAL A 270 5.07 -2.61 18.37
CA VAL A 270 6.12 -2.59 17.32
C VAL A 270 7.39 -1.91 17.83
N GLU A 271 7.27 -0.92 18.72
CA GLU A 271 8.42 -0.33 19.40
C GLU A 271 9.15 -1.33 20.29
N MET A 272 8.42 -2.17 21.03
CA MET A 272 9.04 -3.26 21.80
C MET A 272 9.64 -4.33 20.91
N CYS A 273 9.02 -4.69 19.79
CA CYS A 273 9.62 -5.62 18.82
C CYS A 273 10.89 -5.05 18.18
N GLY A 274 10.87 -3.79 17.74
CA GLY A 274 12.04 -3.12 17.17
C GLY A 274 13.13 -2.83 18.21
N TYR A 275 12.75 -2.53 19.46
CA TYR A 275 13.66 -2.42 20.59
C TYR A 275 14.27 -3.78 20.93
N PHE A 276 13.47 -4.85 21.00
CA PHE A 276 13.94 -6.21 21.22
C PHE A 276 14.83 -6.69 20.06
N GLU A 277 14.47 -6.46 18.80
CA GLU A 277 15.33 -6.72 17.64
C GLU A 277 16.63 -5.91 17.72
N SER A 278 16.58 -4.66 18.18
CA SER A 278 17.78 -3.84 18.38
C SER A 278 18.65 -4.37 19.53
N LEU A 279 18.04 -4.82 20.63
CA LEU A 279 18.71 -5.50 21.74
C LEU A 279 19.34 -6.80 21.25
N VAL A 280 18.60 -7.60 20.47
CA VAL A 280 19.06 -8.84 19.83
C VAL A 280 20.26 -8.58 18.90
N ALA A 281 20.20 -7.50 18.12
CA ALA A 281 21.27 -7.10 17.21
C ALA A 281 22.50 -6.52 17.93
N THR A 282 22.33 -5.97 19.14
CA THR A 282 23.44 -5.42 19.95
C THR A 282 24.04 -6.42 20.94
N HIS A 283 23.28 -7.46 21.33
CA HIS A 283 23.69 -8.42 22.34
C HIS A 283 24.41 -9.63 21.70
N PRO A 284 25.69 -9.91 22.03
CA PRO A 284 26.51 -10.95 21.40
C PRO A 284 25.89 -12.35 21.44
N LEU A 285 25.19 -12.68 22.53
CA LEU A 285 24.43 -13.93 22.65
C LEU A 285 23.17 -13.95 21.79
N LEU A 286 22.50 -12.81 21.60
CA LEU A 286 21.23 -12.81 20.88
C LEU A 286 21.45 -12.86 19.35
N LYS A 287 22.62 -12.42 18.86
CA LYS A 287 23.10 -12.65 17.49
C LYS A 287 23.15 -14.14 17.11
N ILE A 288 23.35 -15.04 18.07
CA ILE A 288 23.40 -16.49 17.82
C ILE A 288 22.01 -17.02 17.40
N PHE A 289 20.91 -16.49 17.94
CA PHE A 289 19.55 -16.95 17.61
C PHE A 289 19.17 -16.64 16.16
N SER A 290 19.53 -15.46 15.65
CA SER A 290 19.11 -15.02 14.31
C SER A 290 19.99 -15.54 13.16
N ARG A 291 21.32 -15.70 13.36
CA ARG A 291 22.22 -16.01 12.23
C ARG A 291 22.63 -17.48 12.12
N ASN A 292 22.62 -18.27 13.20
CA ASN A 292 23.23 -19.61 13.19
C ASN A 292 22.33 -20.77 13.64
N LEU A 293 21.19 -20.55 14.31
CA LEU A 293 20.50 -21.64 15.03
C LEU A 293 19.09 -22.03 14.53
N SER A 294 18.62 -21.52 13.39
CA SER A 294 17.36 -21.97 12.74
C SER A 294 16.08 -21.92 13.60
N ILE A 295 16.10 -21.23 14.76
CA ILE A 295 14.93 -21.03 15.62
C ILE A 295 14.60 -19.54 15.66
N PHE A 296 13.35 -19.22 15.31
CA PHE A 296 12.79 -17.88 15.40
C PHE A 296 11.75 -17.84 16.53
N THR A 297 11.97 -17.03 17.56
CA THR A 297 11.05 -16.85 18.70
C THR A 297 10.66 -15.39 18.88
N PHE A 298 9.51 -15.15 19.52
CA PHE A 298 9.07 -13.81 19.89
C PHE A 298 9.19 -13.61 21.39
N TYR A 299 9.64 -12.43 21.79
CA TYR A 299 9.48 -11.93 23.15
C TYR A 299 8.10 -11.30 23.32
N TYR A 300 7.51 -11.49 24.49
CA TYR A 300 6.22 -10.92 24.86
C TYR A 300 6.24 -10.54 26.34
N GLN A 301 5.50 -9.51 26.72
CA GLN A 301 5.33 -9.12 28.12
C GLN A 301 3.85 -9.19 28.48
N VAL A 302 3.51 -9.90 29.55
CA VAL A 302 2.12 -10.01 30.06
C VAL A 302 2.14 -9.67 31.54
N HIS A 303 1.46 -8.58 31.93
CA HIS A 303 1.43 -8.09 33.31
C HIS A 303 2.82 -8.01 33.96
N ASP A 304 3.76 -7.36 33.29
CA ASP A 304 5.15 -7.17 33.73
C ASP A 304 5.99 -8.46 33.84
N ILE A 305 5.50 -9.59 33.31
CA ILE A 305 6.24 -10.85 33.21
C ILE A 305 6.78 -11.02 31.80
N ASP A 306 8.09 -11.20 31.70
CA ASP A 306 8.81 -11.50 30.46
C ASP A 306 8.56 -12.95 30.01
N LEU A 307 8.12 -13.13 28.77
CA LEU A 307 7.78 -14.43 28.18
C LEU A 307 8.49 -14.61 26.83
N ILE A 308 8.89 -15.85 26.55
CA ILE A 308 9.29 -16.29 25.21
C ILE A 308 8.13 -17.11 24.65
N ARG A 309 7.55 -16.65 23.54
CA ARG A 309 6.49 -17.37 22.83
C ARG A 309 7.11 -18.28 21.78
N VAL A 310 6.73 -19.55 21.83
CA VAL A 310 7.00 -20.55 20.80
C VAL A 310 5.68 -20.87 20.09
N SER A 311 5.70 -20.98 18.76
CA SER A 311 4.50 -21.31 17.96
C SER A 311 4.89 -22.29 16.86
N ILE A 312 4.06 -23.31 16.64
CA ILE A 312 4.23 -24.28 15.56
C ILE A 312 3.58 -23.67 14.31
N CYS A 313 4.40 -23.32 13.32
CA CYS A 313 3.97 -22.53 12.17
C CYS A 313 3.86 -23.33 10.86
N TYR A 314 4.33 -24.58 10.81
CA TYR A 314 4.39 -25.36 9.57
C TYR A 314 3.73 -26.74 9.72
N GLU A 315 2.91 -27.11 8.74
CA GLU A 315 2.08 -28.33 8.76
C GLU A 315 2.89 -29.64 8.83
N ARG A 316 4.17 -29.60 8.43
CA ARG A 316 5.07 -30.78 8.46
C ARG A 316 5.97 -30.84 9.70
N THR A 317 5.79 -29.92 10.66
CA THR A 317 6.50 -30.00 11.93
C THR A 317 6.13 -31.32 12.62
N ASN A 318 7.14 -32.13 12.95
CA ASN A 318 6.97 -33.41 13.62
C ASN A 318 7.62 -33.40 15.01
N ALA A 319 7.34 -34.43 15.81
CA ALA A 319 7.82 -34.54 17.19
C ALA A 319 9.36 -34.42 17.28
N ALA A 320 10.11 -35.09 16.39
CA ALA A 320 11.57 -35.03 16.40
C ALA A 320 12.12 -33.60 16.16
N MET A 321 11.48 -32.82 15.29
CA MET A 321 11.84 -31.42 15.05
C MET A 321 11.55 -30.53 16.27
N ILE A 322 10.43 -30.77 16.96
CA ILE A 322 10.08 -30.08 18.21
C ILE A 322 11.08 -30.45 19.30
N ASP A 323 11.40 -31.73 19.47
CA ASP A 323 12.34 -32.24 20.47
C ASP A 323 13.76 -31.71 20.23
N ALA A 324 14.20 -31.63 18.98
CA ALA A 324 15.47 -31.03 18.61
C ALA A 324 15.50 -29.53 18.96
N SER A 325 14.44 -28.80 18.63
CA SER A 325 14.31 -27.37 18.93
C SER A 325 14.26 -27.11 20.43
N TRP A 326 13.53 -27.94 21.18
CA TRP A 326 13.44 -27.88 22.64
C TRP A 326 14.76 -28.23 23.32
N THR A 327 15.46 -29.24 22.81
CA THR A 327 16.79 -29.62 23.31
C THR A 327 17.78 -28.47 23.11
N LEU A 328 17.75 -27.83 21.95
CA LEU A 328 18.57 -26.66 21.68
C LEU A 328 18.24 -25.50 22.64
N LEU A 329 16.95 -25.18 22.84
CA LEU A 329 16.51 -24.16 23.81
C LEU A 329 17.01 -24.45 25.22
N LYS A 330 16.90 -25.70 25.69
CA LYS A 330 17.43 -26.12 27.00
C LYS A 330 18.94 -25.95 27.11
N SER A 331 19.70 -26.43 26.12
CA SER A 331 21.15 -26.28 26.11
C SER A 331 21.60 -24.81 26.14
N LEU A 332 20.82 -23.91 25.53
CA LEU A 332 21.08 -22.48 25.55
C LEU A 332 20.79 -21.85 26.92
N VAL A 333 19.72 -22.26 27.60
CA VAL A 333 19.43 -21.86 28.99
C VAL A 333 20.52 -22.36 29.93
N ASP A 334 21.00 -23.59 29.74
CA ASP A 334 22.08 -24.18 30.53
C ASP A 334 23.40 -23.41 30.33
N GLU A 335 23.74 -23.07 29.09
CA GLU A 335 24.93 -22.26 28.75
C GLU A 335 24.87 -20.88 29.39
N PHE A 336 23.72 -20.19 29.27
CA PHE A 336 23.52 -18.89 29.90
C PHE A 336 23.65 -19.00 31.43
N THR A 337 23.00 -19.99 32.04
CA THR A 337 23.05 -20.18 33.49
C THR A 337 24.48 -20.40 33.99
N ARG A 338 25.28 -21.16 33.24
CA ARG A 338 26.68 -21.47 33.58
C ARG A 338 27.58 -20.25 33.48
N ARG A 339 27.29 -19.34 32.55
CA ARG A 339 28.14 -18.18 32.25
C ARG A 339 27.52 -16.83 32.59
N LYS A 340 26.41 -16.81 33.33
CA LYS A 340 25.69 -15.57 33.70
C LYS A 340 26.53 -14.56 34.49
N THR A 341 27.66 -14.98 35.06
CA THR A 341 28.61 -14.13 35.80
C THR A 341 29.87 -13.80 34.99
N ASP A 342 29.98 -14.28 33.74
CA ASP A 342 31.11 -14.01 32.86
C ASP A 342 31.05 -12.55 32.39
N PRO A 343 32.05 -11.71 32.74
CA PRO A 343 32.03 -10.28 32.42
C PRO A 343 32.07 -10.01 30.91
N TYR A 344 32.55 -10.95 30.08
CA TYR A 344 32.52 -10.83 28.62
C TYR A 344 31.13 -11.10 28.02
N LEU A 345 30.23 -11.71 28.79
CA LEU A 345 28.85 -12.00 28.38
C LEU A 345 27.87 -10.88 28.73
N LEU A 346 28.13 -10.15 29.81
CA LEU A 346 27.29 -9.06 30.31
C LEU A 346 27.73 -7.67 29.85
N HIS A 347 28.98 -7.51 29.40
CA HIS A 347 29.48 -6.24 28.87
C HIS A 347 29.65 -6.25 27.35
N THR A 348 28.59 -5.86 26.65
CA THR A 348 28.72 -5.04 25.45
C THR A 348 28.22 -3.64 25.76
N SER A 349 28.92 -2.97 26.68
CA SER A 349 29.01 -1.52 26.62
C SER A 349 29.80 -1.20 25.36
N MET A 350 29.13 -0.99 24.24
CA MET A 350 29.70 -0.12 23.23
C MET A 350 29.58 1.28 23.80
N ALA A 351 30.68 1.82 24.31
CA ALA A 351 30.88 3.25 24.28
C ALA A 351 30.46 3.72 22.87
N ALA A 352 29.47 4.62 22.79
CA ALA A 352 29.17 5.28 21.54
C ALA A 352 30.49 5.78 20.95
N PRO A 353 30.81 5.53 19.67
CA PRO A 353 32.03 6.08 19.09
C PRO A 353 31.99 7.59 19.34
N GLN A 354 32.95 8.10 20.12
CA GLN A 354 33.15 9.53 20.24
C GLN A 354 33.32 10.05 18.82
N ARG A 355 32.38 10.90 18.38
CA ARG A 355 32.46 11.57 17.09
C ARG A 355 33.86 12.19 16.98
N PRO A 356 34.63 11.94 15.91
CA PRO A 356 35.57 12.93 15.47
C PRO A 356 34.76 14.19 15.19
N VAL A 357 35.07 15.29 15.87
CA VAL A 357 34.59 16.62 15.47
C VAL A 357 35.02 16.79 14.00
N PRO A 358 34.10 16.99 13.05
CA PRO A 358 34.48 17.23 11.67
C PRO A 358 35.34 18.49 11.65
N LYS A 359 36.57 18.38 11.14
CA LYS A 359 37.34 19.58 10.74
C LYS A 359 36.46 20.38 9.77
N PRO A 360 36.35 21.72 9.90
CA PRO A 360 35.63 22.53 8.95
C PRO A 360 36.20 22.25 7.55
N PHE A 361 35.31 21.81 6.66
CA PHE A 361 35.65 21.52 5.27
C PHE A 361 36.07 22.84 4.61
N ARG A 362 37.35 22.94 4.22
CA ARG A 362 37.80 24.02 3.33
C ARG A 362 37.34 23.65 1.92
N PRO A 363 36.49 24.46 1.26
CA PRO A 363 36.12 24.19 -0.12
C PRO A 363 37.38 24.33 -0.99
N HIS A 364 37.80 23.24 -1.63
CA HIS A 364 38.64 23.35 -2.81
C HIS A 364 37.78 23.93 -3.93
N SER A 365 38.31 24.98 -4.54
CA SER A 365 37.78 25.72 -5.67
C SER A 365 37.34 24.77 -6.79
N VAL A 366 36.02 24.66 -6.97
CA VAL A 366 35.44 24.21 -8.23
C VAL A 366 35.02 25.48 -8.96
N GLU A 367 35.75 25.80 -10.01
CA GLU A 367 35.42 26.88 -10.94
C GLU A 367 34.03 26.62 -11.53
N TYR A 368 33.09 27.52 -11.23
CA TYR A 368 31.83 27.58 -11.94
C TYR A 368 32.09 28.18 -13.32
N LEU A 369 31.84 27.41 -14.38
CA LEU A 369 31.63 27.96 -15.71
C LEU A 369 30.37 28.84 -15.65
N ALA A 370 30.59 30.15 -15.64
CA ALA A 370 29.55 31.16 -15.69
C ALA A 370 28.77 31.05 -17.01
N ILE A 371 27.51 30.64 -16.93
CA ILE A 371 26.54 30.85 -18.00
C ILE A 371 25.85 32.18 -17.73
N SER A 372 26.01 33.10 -18.68
CA SER A 372 25.56 34.50 -18.63
C SER A 372 24.06 34.64 -18.35
N PRO A 373 23.62 35.70 -17.64
CA PRO A 373 22.21 35.98 -17.45
C PRO A 373 21.57 36.48 -18.76
N LEU A 374 20.50 35.83 -19.19
CA LEU A 374 19.63 36.33 -20.26
C LEU A 374 18.79 37.54 -19.76
N PRO A 375 18.40 38.48 -20.65
CA PRO A 375 17.98 39.82 -20.27
C PRO A 375 16.60 39.87 -19.59
N ARG A 376 16.47 40.80 -18.63
CA ARG A 376 15.17 41.26 -18.11
C ARG A 376 14.46 42.06 -19.18
N ASP A 377 13.31 41.57 -19.65
CA ASP A 377 12.43 42.36 -20.49
C ASP A 377 11.59 43.30 -19.61
N THR A 378 11.82 44.60 -19.80
CA THR A 378 11.10 45.70 -19.17
C THR A 378 9.99 46.16 -20.12
N GLY A 379 8.86 45.44 -20.11
CA GLY A 379 7.64 45.82 -20.82
C GLY A 379 6.60 46.47 -19.89
N LYS A 380 6.20 47.71 -20.22
CA LYS A 380 5.22 48.56 -19.52
C LYS A 380 3.78 47.96 -19.44
N PRO A 381 2.94 48.39 -18.48
CA PRO A 381 1.58 47.88 -18.30
C PRO A 381 0.61 48.40 -19.39
N GLN A 382 -0.26 47.52 -19.91
CA GLN A 382 -1.40 47.91 -20.76
C GLN A 382 -2.67 48.14 -19.91
N PRO A 383 -3.60 49.03 -20.36
CA PRO A 383 -4.74 49.49 -19.56
C PRO A 383 -5.96 48.56 -19.65
N ASN A 384 -6.76 48.59 -18.58
CA ASN A 384 -8.05 47.94 -18.35
C ASN A 384 -8.93 47.66 -19.59
N ALA A 385 -9.36 46.40 -19.72
CA ALA A 385 -10.58 46.02 -20.45
C ALA A 385 -11.70 45.69 -19.44
N PRO A 386 -12.97 46.07 -19.70
CA PRO A 386 -14.05 45.95 -18.73
C PRO A 386 -14.50 44.51 -18.49
N VAL A 387 -14.82 44.22 -17.23
CA VAL A 387 -15.38 42.96 -16.72
C VAL A 387 -16.79 42.74 -17.29
N PRO A 388 -17.12 41.59 -17.90
CA PRO A 388 -18.51 41.26 -18.21
C PRO A 388 -19.24 40.79 -16.94
N ALA A 389 -20.47 41.29 -16.76
CA ALA A 389 -21.34 40.96 -15.63
C ALA A 389 -21.63 39.44 -15.54
N PRO A 390 -21.84 38.88 -14.33
CA PRO A 390 -22.12 37.46 -14.17
C PRO A 390 -23.47 37.10 -14.80
N ALA A 391 -23.47 36.07 -15.65
CA ALA A 391 -24.70 35.49 -16.17
C ALA A 391 -25.47 34.76 -15.06
N ALA A 392 -26.78 34.98 -15.00
CA ALA A 392 -27.67 34.36 -14.03
C ALA A 392 -27.68 32.82 -14.17
N VAL A 393 -27.65 32.13 -13.04
CA VAL A 393 -27.76 30.66 -12.94
C VAL A 393 -29.18 30.22 -13.32
N PRO A 394 -29.37 29.34 -14.32
CA PRO A 394 -30.67 28.72 -14.56
C PRO A 394 -30.96 27.65 -13.50
N ALA A 395 -32.21 27.61 -13.01
CA ALA A 395 -32.67 26.60 -12.06
C ALA A 395 -32.58 25.17 -12.65
N PRO A 396 -32.32 24.14 -11.81
CA PRO A 396 -32.17 22.77 -12.28
C PRO A 396 -33.50 22.21 -12.82
N ALA A 397 -33.44 21.56 -13.97
CA ALA A 397 -34.58 20.88 -14.59
C ALA A 397 -34.99 19.63 -13.79
N PRO A 398 -36.31 19.32 -13.69
CA PRO A 398 -36.79 18.13 -12.97
C PRO A 398 -36.40 16.84 -13.70
N ALA A 399 -36.12 15.80 -12.91
CA ALA A 399 -35.70 14.49 -13.39
C ALA A 399 -36.77 13.83 -14.31
N PRO A 400 -36.36 13.15 -15.41
CA PRO A 400 -37.29 12.47 -16.30
C PRO A 400 -37.89 11.22 -15.66
N ALA A 401 -39.18 11.00 -15.88
CA ALA A 401 -39.91 9.82 -15.40
C ALA A 401 -39.44 8.52 -16.10
N PRO A 402 -39.49 7.36 -15.41
CA PRO A 402 -39.03 6.09 -15.97
C PRO A 402 -39.90 5.62 -17.14
N ALA A 403 -39.26 5.11 -18.19
CA ALA A 403 -39.92 4.59 -19.39
C ALA A 403 -40.71 3.29 -19.10
N PRO A 404 -41.87 3.08 -19.76
CA PRO A 404 -42.66 1.86 -19.59
C PRO A 404 -42.02 0.66 -20.30
N ALA A 405 -42.19 -0.53 -19.72
CA ALA A 405 -41.65 -1.79 -20.23
C ALA A 405 -42.26 -2.18 -21.59
N PRO A 406 -41.49 -2.80 -22.52
CA PRO A 406 -42.00 -3.22 -23.82
C PRO A 406 -42.92 -4.43 -23.70
N ALA A 407 -44.04 -4.39 -24.43
CA ALA A 407 -45.00 -5.49 -24.54
C ALA A 407 -44.41 -6.69 -25.33
N PRO A 408 -44.83 -7.93 -25.05
CA PRO A 408 -44.34 -9.12 -25.75
C PRO A 408 -44.85 -9.14 -27.19
N ALA A 409 -43.96 -9.46 -28.13
CA ALA A 409 -44.29 -9.63 -29.55
C ALA A 409 -44.99 -10.99 -29.79
N PRO A 410 -45.88 -11.09 -30.81
CA PRO A 410 -46.68 -12.28 -31.11
C PRO A 410 -45.88 -13.47 -31.63
#